data_AF-S2RBD9-F1
#
_entry.id   AF-S2RBD9-F1
#
_cell.length_a   1.000
_cell.length_b   1.000
_cell.length_c   1.000
_cell.angle_alpha   90.00
_cell.angle_beta   90.00
_cell.angle_gamma   90.00
#
_symmetry.space_group_name_H-M   'P 1'
#
loop_
_entity.id
_entity.type
_entity.pdbx_description
1 polymer ?
#
loop_
_entity_poly.entity_id
_entity_poly.type
_entity_poly.pdbx_seq_one_letter_code
_entity_poly.pdbx_strand_id
1 'polypeptide(L)' 'MSQINMLDAIGDKMDALDFDGDLSLNWDKDAHVIELEITMTVQSESGIEVEDQSGETVDNGPVEYQDAILFYDETRL' A
#
# COMPACT_ATOMS: atom_id res chain seq x y z
N MET A 1 26.73 15.25 -8.84
CA MET A 1 25.78 14.38 -8.13
C MET A 1 24.39 14.77 -8.59
N SER A 2 23.55 13.81 -8.99
CA SER A 2 22.14 14.09 -9.29
C SER A 2 21.43 14.46 -7.97
N GLN A 3 20.48 15.38 -8.04
CA GLN A 3 19.63 15.71 -6.89
C GLN A 3 18.67 14.53 -6.67
N ILE A 4 18.53 14.06 -5.41
CA ILE A 4 17.61 12.99 -5.03
C ILE A 4 16.18 13.48 -5.30
N ASN A 5 15.41 12.71 -6.07
CA ASN A 5 14.00 13.01 -6.32
C ASN A 5 13.08 12.24 -5.34
N MET A 6 11.78 12.53 -5.36
CA MET A 6 10.82 11.94 -4.43
C MET A 6 10.69 10.41 -4.57
N LEU A 7 10.71 9.88 -5.80
CA LEU A 7 10.64 8.43 -6.03
C LEU A 7 11.89 7.73 -5.52
N ASP A 8 13.07 8.32 -5.73
CA ASP A 8 14.33 7.80 -5.18
C ASP A 8 14.25 7.73 -3.63
N ALA A 9 13.76 8.81 -3.01
CA ALA A 9 13.66 8.90 -1.55
C ALA A 9 12.64 7.90 -0.97
N ILE A 10 11.50 7.69 -1.63
CA ILE A 10 10.50 6.72 -1.16
C ILE A 10 11.02 5.30 -1.35
N GLY A 11 11.62 4.99 -2.50
CA GLY A 11 12.24 3.69 -2.78
C GLY A 11 13.31 3.31 -1.74
N ASP A 12 14.24 4.22 -1.44
CA ASP A 12 15.27 4.00 -0.42
C ASP A 12 14.68 3.73 0.98
N LYS A 13 13.51 4.32 1.29
CA LYS A 13 12.82 4.09 2.56
C LYS A 13 12.06 2.77 2.58
N MET A 14 11.43 2.39 1.47
CA MET A 14 10.78 1.10 1.29
C MET A 14 11.77 -0.05 1.43
N ASP A 15 12.91 0.03 0.76
CA ASP A 15 13.97 -0.99 0.83
C ASP A 15 14.57 -1.14 2.24
N ALA A 16 14.50 -0.08 3.05
CA ALA A 16 14.99 -0.06 4.43
C ALA A 16 13.94 -0.48 5.47
N LEU A 17 12.67 -0.65 5.08
CA LEU A 17 11.59 -1.06 5.97
C LEU A 17 11.61 -2.59 6.17
N ASP A 18 11.56 -3.01 7.43
CA ASP A 18 11.29 -4.40 7.81
C ASP A 18 9.77 -4.62 7.89
N PHE A 19 9.09 -4.43 6.76
CA PHE A 19 7.64 -4.53 6.65
C PHE A 19 7.26 -5.91 6.12
N ASP A 20 6.44 -6.64 6.87
CA ASP A 20 6.00 -8.02 6.56
C ASP A 20 4.79 -8.04 5.59
N GLY A 21 4.85 -7.16 4.58
CA GLY A 21 3.82 -6.98 3.56
C GLY A 21 4.42 -6.50 2.25
N ASP A 22 3.58 -6.24 1.26
CA ASP A 22 4.02 -5.74 -0.05
C ASP A 22 3.80 -4.23 -0.14
N LEU A 23 4.79 -3.53 -0.70
CA LEU A 23 4.74 -2.09 -0.97
C LEU A 23 5.03 -1.86 -2.45
N SER A 24 4.12 -1.16 -3.11
CA SER A 24 4.14 -0.93 -4.55
C SER A 24 4.04 0.58 -4.83
N LEU A 25 4.84 1.09 -5.78
CA LEU A 25 4.75 2.49 -6.21
C LEU A 25 4.23 2.57 -7.63
N ASN A 26 3.13 3.30 -7.81
CA ASN A 26 2.57 3.65 -9.09
C ASN A 26 2.73 5.17 -9.33
N TRP A 27 3.18 5.57 -10.52
CA TRP A 27 3.36 6.98 -10.87
C TRP A 27 2.56 7.33 -12.13
N ASP A 28 1.49 8.10 -11.94
CA ASP A 28 0.78 8.77 -13.02
C ASP A 28 1.45 10.12 -13.30
N LYS A 29 2.17 10.17 -14.43
CA LYS A 29 2.90 11.36 -14.89
C LYS A 29 1.97 12.45 -15.38
N ASP A 30 0.85 12.08 -15.98
CA ASP A 30 -0.08 13.00 -16.62
C ASP A 30 -0.92 13.70 -15.56
N ALA A 31 -1.36 12.95 -14.55
CA ALA A 31 -2.08 13.49 -13.39
C ALA A 31 -1.16 14.14 -12.34
N HIS A 32 0.16 13.97 -12.45
CA HIS A 32 1.13 14.42 -11.44
C HIS A 32 0.88 13.79 -10.05
N VAL A 33 0.59 12.49 -10.04
CA VAL A 33 0.21 11.73 -8.85
C VAL A 33 1.12 10.52 -8.67
N ILE A 34 1.56 10.28 -7.45
CA ILE A 34 2.28 9.08 -7.04
C ILE A 34 1.41 8.36 -6.02
N GLU A 35 1.18 7.08 -6.22
CA GLU A 35 0.41 6.22 -5.33
C GLU A 35 1.34 5.17 -4.73
N LEU A 36 1.32 5.06 -3.40
CA LEU A 36 1.97 3.99 -2.65
C LEU A 36 0.90 3.00 -2.22
N GLU A 37 0.87 1.85 -2.87
CA GLU A 37 -0.02 0.73 -2.54
C GLU A 37 0.62 -0.11 -1.42
N ILE A 38 -0.21 -0.51 -0.46
CA ILE A 38 0.17 -1.26 0.72
C ILE A 38 -0.71 -2.50 0.77
N THR A 39 -0.08 -3.69 0.76
CA THR A 39 -0.79 -4.96 0.97
C THR A 39 -0.26 -5.65 2.22
N MET A 40 -1.17 -6.02 3.12
CA MET A 40 -0.88 -6.76 4.33
C MET A 40 -1.67 -8.07 4.33
N THR A 41 -1.03 -9.15 4.76
CA THR A 41 -1.70 -10.43 4.99
C THR A 41 -1.57 -10.80 6.46
N VAL A 42 -2.70 -11.07 7.11
CA VAL A 42 -2.74 -11.51 8.50
C VAL A 42 -3.51 -12.83 8.60
N GLN A 43 -3.08 -13.70 9.50
CA GLN A 43 -3.86 -14.88 9.85
C GLN A 43 -4.90 -14.49 10.90
N SER A 44 -6.20 -14.59 10.59
CA SER A 44 -7.25 -14.40 11.59
C SER A 44 -7.26 -15.56 12.59
N GLU A 45 -7.51 -15.24 13.86
CA GLU A 45 -7.72 -16.24 14.91
C GLU A 45 -9.17 -16.74 14.91
N SER A 46 -9.38 -17.97 15.36
CA SER A 46 -10.74 -18.52 15.50
C SER A 46 -11.58 -17.68 16.47
N GLY A 47 -12.80 -17.36 16.06
CA GLY A 47 -13.70 -16.49 16.82
C GLY A 47 -13.60 -15.00 16.45
N ILE A 48 -12.74 -14.65 15.48
CA ILE A 48 -12.77 -13.36 14.79
C ILE A 48 -13.29 -13.62 13.37
N GLU A 49 -14.55 -13.26 13.16
CA GLU A 49 -15.18 -13.28 11.84
C GLU A 49 -14.82 -11.99 11.09
N VAL A 50 -14.15 -12.14 9.95
CA VAL A 50 -13.86 -11.03 9.03
C VAL A 50 -14.70 -11.20 7.78
N GLU A 51 -15.53 -10.21 7.48
CA GLU A 51 -16.33 -10.16 6.25
C GLU A 51 -15.54 -9.40 5.17
N ASP A 52 -15.45 -9.99 3.98
CA ASP A 52 -14.81 -9.36 2.83
C ASP A 52 -15.76 -8.44 2.05
N GLN A 53 -15.23 -7.80 1.01
CA GLN A 53 -15.99 -6.86 0.16
C GLN A 53 -17.14 -7.51 -0.64
N SER A 54 -17.15 -8.84 -0.77
CA SER A 54 -18.23 -9.62 -1.38
C SER A 54 -19.30 -10.05 -0.37
N GLY A 55 -19.08 -9.82 0.93
CA GLY A 55 -19.93 -10.27 2.01
C GLY A 55 -19.64 -11.71 2.45
N GLU A 56 -18.51 -12.30 2.05
CA GLU A 56 -18.08 -13.62 2.50
C GLU A 56 -17.31 -13.50 3.83
N THR A 57 -17.64 -14.36 4.79
CA THR A 57 -17.00 -14.36 6.12
C THR A 57 -15.90 -15.41 6.18
N VAL A 58 -14.71 -14.98 6.60
CA VAL A 58 -13.59 -15.85 6.96
C VAL A 58 -13.53 -15.97 8.49
N ASP A 59 -13.70 -17.20 9.00
CA ASP A 59 -13.38 -17.57 10.38
C ASP A 59 -12.15 -18.48 10.37
N ASN A 60 -11.07 -18.02 10.98
CA ASN A 60 -9.78 -18.71 11.05
C ASN A 60 -9.12 -19.00 9.67
N GLY A 61 -8.63 -17.94 9.02
CA GLY A 61 -8.00 -18.00 7.70
C GLY A 61 -7.13 -16.79 7.38
N PRO A 62 -6.39 -16.80 6.26
CA PRO A 62 -5.66 -15.62 5.82
C PRO A 62 -6.64 -14.52 5.42
N VAL A 63 -6.37 -13.30 5.88
CA VAL A 63 -7.10 -12.09 5.54
C VAL A 63 -6.11 -11.13 4.90
N GLU A 64 -6.47 -10.62 3.73
CA GLU A 64 -5.70 -9.60 3.02
C GLU A 64 -6.34 -8.23 3.24
N TYR A 65 -5.51 -7.23 3.50
CA TYR A 65 -5.90 -5.83 3.55
C TYR A 65 -5.06 -5.05 2.55
N GLN A 66 -5.72 -4.27 1.70
CA GLN A 66 -5.11 -3.41 0.70
C GLN A 66 -5.55 -1.97 0.96
N ASP A 67 -4.59 -1.04 0.94
CA ASP A 67 -4.85 0.40 0.99
C ASP A 67 -3.79 1.16 0.18
N ALA A 68 -4.02 2.44 -0.05
CA ALA A 68 -3.11 3.27 -0.82
C ALA A 68 -2.94 4.67 -0.22
N ILE A 69 -1.72 5.19 -0.29
CA ILE A 69 -1.39 6.58 0.06
C ILE A 69 -1.15 7.36 -1.24
N LEU A 70 -1.93 8.42 -1.45
CA LEU A 70 -1.84 9.28 -2.61
C LEU A 70 -1.00 10.54 -2.34
N PHE A 71 0.05 10.73 -3.11
CA PHE A 71 0.80 11.98 -3.19
C PHE A 71 0.42 12.71 -4.46
N TYR A 72 -0.04 13.94 -4.35
CA TYR A 72 -0.56 14.70 -5.48
C TYR A 72 -0.15 16.17 -5.40
N ASP A 73 -0.16 16.84 -6.56
CA ASP A 73 -0.01 18.29 -6.67
C ASP A 73 -1.40 18.96 -6.61
N GLU A 74 -1.71 19.63 -5.50
CA GLU A 74 -2.96 20.38 -5.30
C GLU A 74 -3.26 21.41 -6.40
N THR A 75 -2.24 21.87 -7.13
CA THR A 75 -2.41 22.88 -8.18
C THR A 75 -2.71 22.30 -9.56
N ARG A 76 -2.68 20.96 -9.69
CA ARG A 76 -2.81 20.23 -10.97
C ARG A 76 -3.87 19.13 -10.98
N LEU A 77 -4.65 18.99 -9.92
CA LEU A 77 -5.85 18.15 -9.87
C LEU A 77 -7.01 18.72 -10.70
#